data_AF-A0A957APZ8-F1
#
_entry.id   AF-A0A957APZ8-F1
#
_cell.length_a   1.000
_cell.length_b   1.000
_cell.length_c   1.000
_cell.angle_alpha   90.00
_cell.angle_beta   90.00
_cell.angle_gamma   90.00
#
_symmetry.space_group_name_H-M   'P 1'
#
loop_
_entity.id
_entity.type
_entity.pdbx_description
1 polymer ?
#
loop_
_entity_poly.entity_id
_entity_poly.type
_entity_poly.pdbx_seq_one_letter_code
_entity_poly.pdbx_strand_id
1 'polypeptide(L)'
;MTILTSGDYPAIRAALDVGLNAQQLPDATIAQDIFLGAAEAELLRRIPMAASLTGDDLARVKRALVWLTAAFLAHSVIRITSMSIQARDLSYSRQTFDPDEKAAELRARAEAEFGMLLTPTEVAPSRPTMFTLAAGHRGR
;
A
#
# COMPACT_ATOMS: atom_id res chain seq x y z
N MET A 1 4.33 -13.62 -12.05
CA MET A 1 3.48 -12.54 -12.59
C MET A 1 3.66 -11.37 -11.63
N THR A 2 4.23 -10.27 -12.10
CA THR A 2 4.57 -9.14 -11.23
C THR A 2 3.48 -8.08 -11.35
N ILE A 3 2.80 -7.76 -10.25
CA ILE A 3 1.69 -6.80 -10.23
C ILE A 3 2.22 -5.36 -10.18
N LEU A 4 3.35 -5.18 -9.50
CA LEU A 4 4.09 -3.93 -9.51
C LEU A 4 5.14 -3.92 -10.63
N THR A 5 5.33 -2.74 -11.20
CA THR A 5 6.37 -2.48 -12.22
C THR A 5 7.42 -1.54 -11.67
N SER A 6 8.54 -1.37 -12.38
CA SER A 6 9.59 -0.42 -11.98
C SER A 6 9.07 1.02 -11.83
N GLY A 7 7.99 1.39 -12.53
CA GLY A 7 7.33 2.68 -12.36
C GLY A 7 6.70 2.90 -10.98
N ASP A 8 6.42 1.82 -10.24
CA ASP A 8 5.82 1.87 -8.90
C ASP A 8 6.89 1.93 -7.78
N TYR A 9 8.16 1.67 -8.10
CA TYR A 9 9.25 1.62 -7.11
C TYR A 9 9.54 2.97 -6.42
N PRO A 10 9.36 4.15 -7.06
CA PRO A 10 9.40 5.42 -6.35
C PRO A 10 8.39 5.51 -5.19
N ALA A 11 7.21 4.90 -5.32
CA ALA A 11 6.21 4.89 -4.26
C ALA A 11 6.66 4.04 -3.05
N ILE A 12 7.37 2.93 -3.31
CA ILE A 12 7.96 2.08 -2.25
C ILE A 12 9.03 2.84 -1.47
N ARG A 13 9.88 3.61 -2.16
CA ARG A 13 10.88 4.48 -1.53
C ARG A 13 10.20 5.54 -0.67
N ALA A 14 9.22 6.25 -1.23
CA ALA A 14 8.49 7.29 -0.53
C ALA A 14 7.71 6.77 0.70
N ALA A 15 7.22 5.52 0.65
CA ALA A 15 6.56 4.85 1.77
C ALA A 15 7.52 4.62 2.96
N LEU A 16 8.80 4.38 2.69
CA LEU A 16 9.85 4.20 3.69
C LEU A 16 10.35 5.55 4.23
N ASP A 17 10.83 6.41 3.33
CA ASP A 17 11.29 7.76 3.61
C ASP A 17 11.26 8.56 2.29
N VAL A 18 10.60 9.72 2.31
CA VAL A 18 10.48 10.63 1.15
C VAL A 18 11.85 11.07 0.61
N GLY A 19 12.90 11.05 1.46
CA GLY A 19 14.26 11.37 1.06
C GLY A 19 15.01 10.27 0.31
N LEU A 20 14.48 9.03 0.24
CA LEU A 20 15.15 7.92 -0.41
C LEU A 20 15.11 8.02 -1.93
N ASN A 21 16.28 7.92 -2.55
CA ASN A 21 16.41 7.92 -4.00
C ASN A 21 16.89 6.56 -4.55
N ALA A 22 16.94 6.44 -5.88
CA ALA A 22 17.36 5.22 -6.56
C ALA A 22 18.84 4.85 -6.36
N GLN A 23 19.68 5.79 -5.91
CA GLN A 23 21.08 5.50 -5.59
C GLN A 23 21.22 4.83 -4.23
N GLN A 24 20.42 5.27 -3.25
CA GLN A 24 20.42 4.72 -1.89
C GLN A 24 19.70 3.39 -1.80
N LEU A 25 18.60 3.24 -2.55
CA LEU A 25 17.87 1.99 -2.66
C LEU A 25 17.65 1.67 -4.14
N PRO A 26 18.52 0.89 -4.78
CA PRO A 26 18.40 0.53 -6.20
C PRO A 26 17.12 -0.25 -6.52
N ASP A 27 16.61 -0.06 -7.74
CA ASP A 27 15.44 -0.82 -8.25
C ASP A 27 15.69 -2.34 -8.18
N ALA A 28 16.92 -2.77 -8.47
CA ALA A 28 17.34 -4.16 -8.39
C ALA A 28 17.24 -4.74 -6.96
N THR A 29 17.36 -3.90 -5.92
CA THR A 29 17.17 -4.33 -4.53
C THR A 29 15.69 -4.49 -4.22
N ILE A 30 14.85 -3.56 -4.66
CA ILE A 30 13.39 -3.63 -4.47
C ILE A 30 12.82 -4.85 -5.20
N ALA A 31 13.30 -5.13 -6.41
CA ALA A 31 12.84 -6.23 -7.26
C ALA A 31 13.27 -7.62 -6.78
N GLN A 32 14.07 -7.75 -5.71
CA GLN A 32 14.48 -9.07 -5.22
C GLN A 32 13.28 -9.86 -4.72
N ASP A 33 13.30 -11.17 -4.98
CA ASP A 33 12.23 -12.08 -4.58
C ASP A 33 11.99 -12.11 -3.07
N ILE A 34 13.02 -11.84 -2.27
CA ILE A 34 12.90 -11.77 -0.80
C ILE A 34 12.05 -10.59 -0.31
N PHE A 35 11.85 -9.56 -1.14
CA PHE A 35 11.08 -8.37 -0.80
C PHE A 35 9.81 -8.28 -1.63
N LEU A 36 9.94 -8.08 -2.95
CA LEU A 36 8.80 -7.95 -3.84
C LEU A 36 8.11 -9.30 -4.05
N GLY A 37 8.87 -10.36 -4.32
CA GLY A 37 8.30 -11.71 -4.51
C GLY A 37 7.59 -12.23 -3.26
N ALA A 38 8.16 -12.02 -2.08
CA ALA A 38 7.54 -12.36 -0.80
C ALA A 38 6.24 -11.58 -0.58
N ALA A 39 6.22 -10.30 -0.94
CA ALA A 39 5.03 -9.47 -0.83
C ALA A 39 3.91 -9.91 -1.77
N GLU A 40 4.25 -10.23 -3.02
CA GLU A 40 3.30 -10.76 -3.99
C GLU A 40 2.76 -12.13 -3.57
N ALA A 41 3.62 -13.01 -3.04
CA ALA A 41 3.18 -14.30 -2.51
C ALA A 41 2.20 -14.14 -1.34
N GLU A 42 2.44 -13.18 -0.44
CA GLU A 42 1.53 -12.92 0.67
C GLU A 42 0.19 -12.33 0.21
N LEU A 43 0.21 -11.39 -0.75
CA LEU A 43 -1.00 -10.87 -1.38
C LEU A 43 -1.81 -12.02 -2.01
N LEU A 44 -1.18 -12.85 -2.85
CA LEU A 44 -1.85 -13.93 -3.56
C LEU A 44 -2.40 -15.00 -2.61
N ARG A 45 -1.73 -15.23 -1.49
CA ARG A 45 -2.24 -16.12 -0.43
C ARG A 45 -3.55 -15.63 0.17
N ARG A 46 -3.73 -14.31 0.28
CA ARG A 46 -4.92 -13.69 0.88
C ARG A 46 -6.02 -13.40 -0.14
N ILE A 47 -5.63 -12.93 -1.32
CA ILE A 47 -6.51 -12.55 -2.42
C ILE A 47 -6.01 -13.25 -3.69
N PRO A 48 -6.40 -14.53 -3.91
CA PRO A 48 -5.94 -15.31 -5.06
C PRO A 48 -6.34 -14.69 -6.42
N MET A 49 -7.42 -13.90 -6.42
CA MET A 49 -7.94 -13.22 -7.61
C MET A 49 -7.38 -11.81 -7.82
N ALA A 50 -6.35 -11.40 -7.07
CA ALA A 50 -5.79 -10.04 -7.16
C ALA A 50 -5.34 -9.66 -8.57
N ALA A 51 -4.87 -10.64 -9.35
CA ALA A 51 -4.47 -10.51 -10.74
C ALA A 51 -5.61 -10.11 -11.69
N SER A 52 -6.85 -10.44 -11.33
CA SER A 52 -8.05 -10.22 -12.15
C SER A 52 -8.82 -8.96 -11.77
N LEU A 53 -8.42 -8.28 -10.70
CA LEU A 53 -9.06 -7.03 -10.25
C LEU A 53 -8.72 -5.89 -11.21
N THR A 54 -9.65 -4.96 -11.39
CA THR A 54 -9.51 -3.81 -12.30
C THR A 54 -10.01 -2.53 -11.62
N GLY A 55 -9.75 -1.37 -12.23
CA GLY A 55 -10.20 -0.08 -11.72
C GLY A 55 -9.63 0.26 -10.34
N ASP A 56 -10.50 0.71 -9.43
CA ASP A 56 -10.11 1.14 -8.09
C ASP A 56 -9.55 0.00 -7.24
N ASP A 57 -10.04 -1.23 -7.44
CA ASP A 57 -9.57 -2.41 -6.71
C ASP A 57 -8.13 -2.75 -7.09
N LEU A 58 -7.77 -2.62 -8.37
CA LEU A 58 -6.38 -2.77 -8.82
C LEU A 58 -5.49 -1.69 -8.19
N ALA A 59 -5.97 -0.45 -8.09
CA ALA A 59 -5.22 0.63 -7.44
C ALA A 59 -4.99 0.36 -5.95
N ARG A 60 -5.94 -0.29 -5.27
CA ARG A 60 -5.81 -0.72 -3.87
C ARG A 60 -4.83 -1.88 -3.72
N VAL A 61 -4.89 -2.88 -4.60
CA VAL A 61 -3.91 -3.99 -4.64
C VAL A 61 -2.50 -3.44 -4.78
N LYS A 62 -2.29 -2.49 -5.70
CA LYS A 62 -0.97 -1.85 -5.89
C LYS A 62 -0.52 -1.11 -4.63
N ARG A 63 -1.40 -0.33 -4.00
CA ARG A 63 -1.09 0.35 -2.73
C ARG A 63 -0.72 -0.63 -1.63
N ALA A 64 -1.50 -1.69 -1.45
CA ALA A 64 -1.23 -2.72 -0.45
C ALA A 64 0.14 -3.38 -0.67
N LEU A 65 0.48 -3.72 -1.93
CA LEU A 65 1.80 -4.25 -2.26
C LEU A 65 2.92 -3.26 -1.96
N VAL A 66 2.75 -1.98 -2.30
CA VAL A 66 3.76 -0.95 -1.99
C VAL A 66 4.04 -0.88 -0.50
N TRP A 67 3.00 -0.87 0.34
CA TRP A 67 3.15 -0.86 1.79
C TRP A 67 3.79 -2.14 2.33
N LEU A 68 3.42 -3.30 1.79
CA LEU A 68 3.93 -4.58 2.24
C LEU A 68 5.41 -4.79 1.83
N THR A 69 5.77 -4.44 0.60
CA THR A 69 7.17 -4.47 0.14
C THR A 69 8.03 -3.47 0.92
N ALA A 70 7.51 -2.27 1.20
CA ALA A 70 8.17 -1.32 2.09
C ALA A 70 8.38 -1.90 3.50
N ALA A 71 7.39 -2.60 4.06
CA ALA A 71 7.53 -3.23 5.38
C ALA A 71 8.66 -4.27 5.42
N PHE A 72 8.84 -5.08 4.37
CA PHE A 72 9.96 -6.03 4.29
C PHE A 72 11.32 -5.35 4.11
N LEU A 73 11.34 -4.21 3.44
CA LEU A 73 12.56 -3.43 3.23
C LEU A 73 12.96 -2.60 4.47
N ALA A 74 12.03 -2.28 5.36
CA ALA A 74 12.24 -1.38 6.51
C ALA A 74 13.48 -1.78 7.35
N HIS A 75 13.64 -3.07 7.66
CA HIS A 75 14.81 -3.60 8.39
C HIS A 75 16.14 -3.40 7.65
N SER A 76 16.12 -3.51 6.32
CA SER A 76 17.33 -3.40 5.49
C SER A 76 17.75 -1.94 5.25
N VAL A 77 16.79 -1.02 5.25
CA VAL A 77 17.00 0.40 4.94
C VAL A 77 17.71 1.15 6.08
N ILE A 78 17.53 0.74 7.34
CA ILE A 78 18.25 1.32 8.48
C ILE A 78 19.75 1.17 8.35
N ARG A 79 20.20 0.00 7.88
CA ARG A 79 21.63 -0.26 7.74
C ARG A 79 22.26 0.65 6.69
N ILE A 80 21.54 0.93 5.61
CA ILE A 80 22.01 1.81 4.52
C ILE A 80 22.07 3.26 5.00
N THR A 81 21.02 3.72 5.68
CA THR A 81 20.93 5.11 6.17
C THR A 81 21.92 5.38 7.29
N SER A 82 22.12 4.46 8.24
CA SER A 82 23.11 4.61 9.32
C SER A 82 24.56 4.61 8.81
N MET A 83 24.92 3.77 7.84
CA MET A 83 26.27 3.81 7.21
C MET A 83 26.52 5.11 6.45
N SER A 84 25.49 5.68 5.80
CA SER A 84 25.63 6.95 5.07
C SER A 84 25.91 8.15 6.00
N ILE A 85 25.41 8.08 7.23
CA ILE A 85 25.59 9.13 8.25
C ILE A 85 26.97 9.02 8.90
N GLN A 86 27.49 7.81 9.13
CA GLN A 86 28.87 7.64 9.64
C GLN A 86 29.95 8.16 8.69
N ALA A 87 29.69 8.18 7.37
CA ALA A 87 30.63 8.71 6.37
C ALA A 87 30.62 10.24 6.26
N ARG A 88 29.64 10.93 6.87
CA ARG A 88 29.54 12.40 6.89
C ARG A 88 29.44 12.81 8.34
N ASP A 89 30.56 13.24 8.95
CA ASP A 89 30.73 13.69 10.35
C ASP A 89 29.67 14.69 10.86
N LEU A 90 28.44 14.21 11.04
CA LEU A 90 27.31 14.93 11.58
C LEU A 90 26.68 13.98 12.58
N SER A 91 27.08 14.16 13.85
CA SER A 91 26.47 13.56 15.02
C SER A 91 25.05 14.12 15.20
N TYR A 92 24.15 13.76 14.29
CA TYR A 92 22.73 14.03 14.44
C TYR A 92 22.13 12.83 15.17
N SER A 93 21.88 13.00 16.47
CA SER A 93 21.05 12.11 17.27
C SER A 93 19.63 12.11 16.67
N ARG A 94 19.38 11.24 15.69
CA ARG A 94 18.01 10.94 15.28
C ARG A 94 17.37 10.11 16.39
N GLN A 95 16.22 10.60 16.82
CA GLN A 95 15.16 9.88 17.52
C GLN A 95 15.20 8.39 17.17
N THR A 96 15.23 7.53 18.19
CA THR A 96 15.37 6.07 18.11
C THR A 96 14.46 5.51 17.02
N PHE A 97 14.99 5.30 15.82
CA PHE A 97 14.23 4.77 14.71
C PHE A 97 14.14 3.27 14.90
N ASP A 98 12.97 2.80 15.33
CA ASP A 98 12.71 1.38 15.52
C ASP A 98 12.22 0.77 14.18
N PRO A 99 13.01 -0.12 13.53
CA PRO A 99 12.58 -0.81 12.31
C PRO A 99 11.31 -1.61 12.51
N ASP A 100 11.16 -2.21 13.69
CA ASP A 100 10.07 -3.13 13.98
C ASP A 100 8.76 -2.36 14.10
N GLU A 101 8.79 -1.21 14.76
CA GLU A 101 7.64 -0.30 14.83
C GLU A 101 7.26 0.22 13.43
N LYS A 102 8.26 0.63 12.62
CA LYS A 102 7.99 1.11 11.26
C LYS A 102 7.43 0.02 10.36
N ALA A 103 7.98 -1.18 10.42
CA ALA A 103 7.49 -2.33 9.67
C ALA A 103 6.07 -2.72 10.10
N ALA A 104 5.77 -2.67 11.40
CA ALA A 104 4.43 -2.93 11.93
C ALA A 104 3.42 -1.88 11.45
N GLU A 105 3.78 -0.60 11.45
CA GLU A 105 2.94 0.48 10.91
C GLU A 105 2.61 0.25 9.43
N LEU A 106 3.63 -0.06 8.63
CA LEU A 106 3.49 -0.29 7.19
C LEU A 106 2.63 -1.54 6.91
N ARG A 107 2.80 -2.61 7.69
CA ARG A 107 1.93 -3.79 7.61
C ARG A 107 0.48 -3.46 7.97
N ALA A 108 0.24 -2.69 9.03
CA ALA A 108 -1.11 -2.29 9.42
C ALA A 108 -1.83 -1.49 8.31
N ARG A 109 -1.10 -0.63 7.59
CA ARG A 109 -1.62 0.09 6.42
C ARG A 109 -1.96 -0.85 5.26
N ALA A 110 -1.11 -1.84 4.99
CA ALA A 110 -1.39 -2.86 3.99
C ALA A 110 -2.64 -3.69 4.36
N GLU A 111 -2.77 -4.06 5.63
CA GLU A 111 -3.94 -4.79 6.17
C GLU A 111 -5.24 -3.99 6.02
N ALA A 112 -5.20 -2.67 6.23
CA ALA A 112 -6.38 -1.83 6.01
C ALA A 112 -6.85 -1.87 4.54
N GLU A 113 -5.93 -1.85 3.58
CA GLU A 113 -6.28 -1.98 2.15
C GLU A 113 -6.79 -3.40 1.82
N PHE A 114 -6.23 -4.45 2.43
CA PHE A 114 -6.78 -5.81 2.30
C PHE A 114 -8.20 -5.92 2.87
N GLY A 115 -8.46 -5.32 4.02
CA GLY A 115 -9.79 -5.29 4.63
C GLY A 115 -10.84 -4.63 3.72
N MET A 116 -10.46 -3.54 3.04
CA MET A 116 -11.33 -2.86 2.07
C MET A 116 -11.61 -3.69 0.82
N LEU A 117 -10.67 -4.54 0.39
CA LEU A 117 -10.87 -5.44 -0.75
C LEU A 117 -11.73 -6.66 -0.40
N LEU A 118 -11.67 -7.13 0.84
CA LEU A 118 -12.43 -8.29 1.32
C LEU A 118 -13.84 -7.92 1.77
N THR A 119 -14.07 -6.68 2.16
CA THR A 119 -15.40 -6.19 2.55
C THR A 119 -16.08 -5.61 1.31
N PRO A 120 -17.03 -6.31 0.66
CA PRO A 120 -17.73 -5.74 -0.48
C PRO A 120 -18.40 -4.46 -0.04
N THR A 121 -18.07 -3.35 -0.70
CA THR A 121 -18.80 -2.10 -0.52
C THR A 121 -20.21 -2.33 -1.05
N GLU A 122 -21.17 -2.62 -0.16
CA GLU A 122 -22.58 -2.58 -0.49
C GLU A 122 -22.90 -1.15 -0.92
N VAL A 123 -22.89 -0.92 -2.23
CA VAL A 123 -23.52 0.26 -2.82
C VAL A 123 -25.02 0.07 -2.59
N ALA A 124 -25.53 0.63 -1.50
CA ALA A 124 -26.96 0.67 -1.25
C ALA A 124 -27.64 1.23 -2.51
N PRO A 125 -28.58 0.49 -3.13
CA PRO A 125 -29.28 1.00 -4.30
C PRO A 125 -30.05 2.25 -3.87
N SER A 126 -29.62 3.41 -4.36
CA SER A 126 -30.39 4.65 -4.32
C SER A 126 -31.67 4.43 -5.13
N ARG A 127 -32.71 3.91 -4.48
CA ARG A 127 -34.05 3.84 -5.05
C ARG A 127 -34.55 5.28 -5.24
N PRO A 128 -34.77 5.75 -6.48
CA PRO A 128 -35.48 7.01 -6.67
C PRO A 128 -36.93 6.81 -6.22
N THR A 129 -37.35 7.54 -5.18
CA THR A 129 -38.75 7.63 -4.74
C THR A 129 -39.56 8.48 -5.73
N MET A 130 -39.73 7.97 -6.95
CA MET A 130 -40.78 8.45 -7.85
C MET A 130 -42.11 7.81 -7.43
N PHE A 131 -43.21 8.55 -7.60
CA PHE A 131 -44.61 8.24 -7.25
C PHE A 131 -45.13 8.75 -5.89
N THR A 132 -45.20 10.07 -5.73
CA THR A 132 -46.27 10.67 -4.92
C THR A 132 -47.60 10.52 -5.66
N LEU A 133 -48.53 9.78 -5.06
CA LEU A 133 -49.93 9.67 -5.46
C LEU A 133 -50.56 11.05 -5.72
N ALA A 134 -51.14 11.23 -6.91
CA ALA A 134 -52.04 12.35 -7.18
C ALA A 134 -53.32 12.17 -6.36
N ALA A 135 -53.58 13.08 -5.42
CA ALA A 135 -54.84 13.11 -4.68
C ALA A 135 -55.96 13.60 -5.61
N GLY A 136 -56.73 12.67 -6.18
CA GLY A 136 -57.97 12.99 -6.86
C GLY A 136 -59.01 13.48 -5.85
N HIS A 137 -59.40 14.75 -5.93
CA HIS A 137 -60.60 15.25 -5.25
C HIS A 137 -61.77 15.28 -6.26
N ARG A 138 -62.73 14.37 -6.09
CA ARG A 138 -64.10 14.52 -6.64
C ARG A 138 -65.00 14.99 -5.50
N GLY A 139 -65.66 16.13 -5.69
CA GLY A 139 -66.88 16.49 -5.00
C GLY A 139 -66.81 17.72 -4.08
N ARG A 140 -67.13 18.89 -4.63
CA ARG A 140 -68.33 19.65 -4.25
C ARG A 140 -68.73 20.60 -5.37
#